data_AF-A0A3B5KGY7-F1
#
_entry.id   AF-A0A3B5KGY7-F1
#
_cell.length_a   1.000
_cell.length_b   1.000
_cell.length_c   1.000
_cell.angle_alpha   90.00
_cell.angle_beta   90.00
_cell.angle_gamma   90.00
#
_symmetry.space_group_name_H-M   'P 1'
#
loop_
_entity.id
_entity.type
_entity.pdbx_description
1 polymer ?
#
loop_
_entity_poly.entity_id
_entity_poly.type
_entity_poly.pdbx_seq_one_letter_code
_entity_poly.pdbx_strand_id
1 'polypeptide(L)'
;MLLGFKAKSWFMSLLSGINVTHPRMLFKPREREGRAASLAAGICQRERADCSALSQRHIMVADVKCQFGTPPPGGAEELQLSHEDVLAGWILSVSEHAELSWILGCLTSMPRLRHLPQWKMKSKQKNEGSVGLYTYPVLQAADILLYRSTHVPVGEDQVQHLELAQDLARIFNGRYGELFPEPRALLSATRKVKSLRDPSSKMSKSDPHAMATISITDSPDDIALKVRRAVTDFTSEVTFDPEARPGVSNLVTIHAAVARISVDEAVSQARGLDTGTYKTLVSDAVIQRLTPIREEIQRLRMDPAHLEGVLALGTRRARELAAPVLREVRQRVGLS
;
A
#
# COMPACT_ATOMS: atom_id res chain seq x y z
N MET A 1 -1.43 -6.55 -15.66
CA MET A 1 -1.90 -6.81 -14.28
C MET A 1 -0.96 -6.15 -13.26
N LEU A 2 -0.75 -4.82 -13.39
CA LEU A 2 0.38 -4.07 -12.76
C LEU A 2 -0.05 -2.93 -11.82
N LEU A 3 -1.37 -2.72 -11.62
CA LEU A 3 -1.91 -1.60 -10.84
C LEU A 3 -2.46 -1.98 -9.45
N GLY A 4 -2.37 -3.26 -9.04
CA GLY A 4 -2.87 -3.73 -7.74
C GLY A 4 -2.06 -3.24 -6.51
N PHE A 5 -0.88 -2.66 -6.72
CA PHE A 5 0.02 -2.24 -5.64
C PHE A 5 -0.37 -0.89 -5.01
N LYS A 6 -0.88 0.07 -5.79
CA LYS A 6 -1.30 1.40 -5.27
C LYS A 6 -2.62 1.39 -4.48
N ALA A 7 -3.41 0.32 -4.57
CA ALA A 7 -4.74 0.25 -3.93
C ALA A 7 -4.73 0.15 -2.39
N LYS A 8 -3.57 0.13 -1.69
CA LYS A 8 -3.56 0.17 -0.20
C LYS A 8 -3.24 1.57 0.30
N SER A 9 -2.16 2.20 -0.18
CA SER A 9 -1.81 3.58 0.20
C SER A 9 -2.80 4.60 -0.38
N TRP A 10 -3.20 4.47 -1.63
CA TRP A 10 -4.15 5.38 -2.27
C TRP A 10 -5.58 5.20 -1.74
N PHE A 11 -5.99 3.95 -1.44
CA PHE A 11 -7.28 3.67 -0.78
C PHE A 11 -7.31 4.19 0.66
N MET A 12 -6.22 4.01 1.44
CA MET A 12 -6.11 4.56 2.80
C MET A 12 -6.06 6.09 2.81
N SER A 13 -5.43 6.71 1.81
CA SER A 13 -5.38 8.17 1.62
C SER A 13 -6.74 8.74 1.15
N LEU A 14 -7.49 7.99 0.33
CA LEU A 14 -8.87 8.31 -0.04
C LEU A 14 -9.84 8.29 1.16
N LEU A 15 -9.59 7.39 2.12
CA LEU A 15 -10.33 7.22 3.38
C LEU A 15 -9.96 8.27 4.43
N SER A 16 -8.86 9.01 4.25
CA SER A 16 -8.38 10.04 5.17
C SER A 16 -8.66 11.48 4.71
N GLY A 17 -9.67 11.71 3.87
CA GLY A 17 -10.13 13.06 3.50
C GLY A 17 -9.41 13.76 2.35
N ILE A 18 -8.16 13.39 2.04
CA ILE A 18 -7.28 14.13 1.11
C ILE A 18 -7.96 14.38 -0.25
N ASN A 19 -7.98 15.66 -0.65
CA ASN A 19 -8.61 16.19 -1.85
C ASN A 19 -7.59 16.22 -3.01
N VAL A 20 -7.93 15.69 -4.19
CA VAL A 20 -7.08 15.74 -5.39
C VAL A 20 -7.83 16.53 -6.46
N THR A 21 -7.38 17.76 -6.72
CA THR A 21 -7.93 18.63 -7.77
C THR A 21 -7.06 18.59 -9.04
N HIS A 22 -7.68 18.37 -10.19
CA HIS A 22 -7.03 18.37 -11.52
C HIS A 22 -7.02 19.77 -12.17
N PRO A 23 -5.94 20.16 -12.87
CA PRO A 23 -6.04 21.08 -14.00
C PRO A 23 -5.81 20.37 -15.35
N ARG A 24 -6.63 20.73 -16.34
CA ARG A 24 -6.52 20.34 -17.76
C ARG A 24 -5.21 20.86 -18.36
N MET A 25 -4.44 20.01 -19.04
CA MET A 25 -3.47 20.47 -20.04
C MET A 25 -3.65 19.72 -21.37
N LEU A 26 -3.95 20.51 -22.39
CA LEU A 26 -3.97 20.16 -23.81
C LEU A 26 -2.53 20.03 -24.32
N PHE A 27 -2.16 18.98 -25.06
CA PHE A 27 -1.19 19.09 -26.16
C PHE A 27 -1.26 17.90 -27.15
N LYS A 28 -1.01 18.24 -28.43
CA LYS A 28 -1.18 17.46 -29.68
C LYS A 28 -0.15 16.32 -29.87
N PRO A 29 -0.46 15.29 -30.69
CA PRO A 29 0.36 14.09 -30.85
C PRO A 29 1.45 14.21 -31.94
N ARG A 30 2.50 13.38 -31.82
CA ARG A 30 3.37 12.98 -32.95
C ARG A 30 3.57 11.46 -32.95
N GLU A 31 3.29 10.86 -34.09
CA GLU A 31 3.39 9.43 -34.39
C GLU A 31 4.84 8.98 -34.63
N ARG A 32 5.16 7.73 -34.25
CA ARG A 32 5.46 6.61 -35.19
C ARG A 32 5.89 5.32 -34.47
N GLU A 33 5.24 4.21 -34.90
CA GLU A 33 5.72 2.84 -35.20
C GLU A 33 6.80 2.17 -34.31
N GLY A 34 6.78 0.88 -33.97
CA GLY A 34 5.94 -0.26 -34.34
C GLY A 34 6.64 -1.60 -34.01
N ARG A 35 5.83 -2.62 -33.67
CA ARG A 35 6.07 -4.09 -33.77
C ARG A 35 7.18 -4.74 -32.90
N ALA A 36 6.79 -5.23 -31.71
CA ALA A 36 7.45 -6.35 -31.01
C ALA A 36 6.53 -7.10 -30.00
N ALA A 37 5.22 -7.20 -30.25
CA ALA A 37 4.25 -7.59 -29.22
C ALA A 37 3.82 -9.07 -29.20
N SER A 38 4.23 -9.92 -30.15
CA SER A 38 3.57 -11.23 -30.35
C SER A 38 4.23 -12.45 -29.70
N LEU A 39 5.51 -12.39 -29.27
CA LEU A 39 6.20 -13.57 -28.70
C LEU A 39 6.23 -13.60 -27.16
N ALA A 40 6.04 -12.47 -26.47
CA ALA A 40 6.15 -12.39 -25.01
C ALA A 40 4.92 -12.95 -24.25
N ALA A 41 3.80 -13.19 -24.95
CA ALA A 41 2.55 -13.60 -24.33
C ALA A 41 2.52 -15.08 -23.87
N GLY A 42 3.29 -15.97 -24.51
CA GLY A 42 3.24 -17.41 -24.28
C GLY A 42 4.05 -17.91 -23.08
N ILE A 43 5.13 -17.22 -22.71
CA ILE A 43 6.06 -17.66 -21.64
C ILE A 43 5.55 -17.23 -20.25
N CYS A 44 4.72 -16.18 -20.17
CA CYS A 44 4.31 -15.53 -18.92
C CYS A 44 3.24 -16.29 -18.09
N GLN A 45 2.73 -17.43 -18.57
CA GLN A 45 1.70 -18.20 -17.83
C GLN A 45 2.24 -19.27 -16.87
N ARG A 46 3.45 -19.81 -17.07
CA ARG A 46 3.96 -20.93 -16.25
C ARG A 46 4.73 -20.54 -14.99
N GLU A 47 5.21 -19.30 -14.86
CA GLU A 47 6.04 -18.86 -13.71
C GLU A 47 5.24 -18.21 -12.54
N ARG A 48 3.90 -18.30 -12.55
CA ARG A 48 3.06 -17.60 -11.54
C ARG A 48 3.04 -18.22 -10.14
N ALA A 49 3.62 -19.40 -9.92
CA ALA A 49 3.50 -20.12 -8.65
C ALA A 49 4.67 -19.93 -7.66
N ASP A 50 5.91 -19.64 -8.11
CA ASP A 50 7.10 -19.78 -7.23
C ASP A 50 7.72 -18.47 -6.74
N CYS A 51 7.21 -17.30 -7.15
CA CYS A 51 7.85 -16.00 -6.87
C CYS A 51 7.25 -15.23 -5.68
N SER A 52 6.80 -15.85 -4.59
CA SER A 52 6.15 -15.12 -3.48
C SER A 52 7.05 -14.10 -2.73
N ALA A 53 8.38 -14.22 -2.84
CA ALA A 53 9.32 -13.22 -2.31
C ALA A 53 9.69 -12.10 -3.29
N LEU A 54 9.74 -12.40 -4.60
CA LEU A 54 9.91 -11.39 -5.66
C LEU A 54 8.59 -10.73 -6.09
N SER A 55 7.44 -11.30 -5.70
CA SER A 55 6.11 -10.79 -6.07
C SER A 55 5.69 -9.57 -5.26
N GLN A 56 6.39 -9.25 -4.17
CA GLN A 56 6.28 -7.94 -3.55
C GLN A 56 7.09 -6.94 -4.37
N ARG A 57 6.62 -6.65 -5.58
CA ARG A 57 7.04 -5.50 -6.38
C ARG A 57 6.62 -4.25 -5.62
N HIS A 58 7.39 -3.90 -4.60
CA HIS A 58 7.23 -2.65 -3.89
C HIS A 58 7.57 -1.53 -4.89
N ILE A 59 6.54 -0.81 -5.29
CA ILE A 59 6.72 0.54 -5.84
C ILE A 59 7.01 1.39 -4.62
N MET A 60 8.16 2.07 -4.59
CA MET A 60 8.33 3.17 -3.62
C MET A 60 7.28 4.21 -3.97
N VAL A 61 6.44 4.53 -3.00
CA VAL A 61 6.00 5.89 -2.80
C VAL A 61 6.85 6.37 -1.64
N ALA A 62 8.04 6.89 -1.95
CA ALA A 62 8.67 7.77 -0.98
C ALA A 62 7.81 9.04 -1.03
N ASP A 63 6.99 9.26 -0.01
CA ASP A 63 6.46 10.59 0.28
C ASP A 63 7.68 11.44 0.64
N VAL A 64 8.29 12.03 -0.39
CA VAL A 64 9.38 13.00 -0.22
C VAL A 64 8.73 14.33 0.12
N LYS A 65 8.35 14.46 1.38
CA LYS A 65 8.18 15.74 2.04
C LYS A 65 8.55 15.59 3.51
N CYS A 66 9.86 15.65 3.78
CA CYS A 66 10.39 16.00 5.09
C CYS A 66 11.83 16.54 4.96
N GLN A 67 12.03 17.50 4.06
CA GLN A 67 13.21 18.39 4.07
C GLN A 67 12.85 19.87 4.27
N PHE A 68 11.62 20.18 4.68
CA PHE A 68 11.24 21.53 5.10
C PHE A 68 10.55 21.49 6.45
N GLY A 69 11.23 22.02 7.48
CA GLY A 69 10.67 22.60 8.70
C GLY A 69 9.89 21.67 9.64
N THR A 70 10.20 21.75 10.93
CA THR A 70 9.30 21.29 12.00
C THR A 70 7.90 21.88 11.80
N PRO A 71 6.82 21.07 11.84
CA PRO A 71 5.46 21.62 11.84
C PRO A 71 5.22 22.42 13.13
N PRO A 72 4.53 23.59 13.08
CA PRO A 72 4.18 24.34 14.27
C PRO A 72 3.22 23.52 15.15
N PRO A 73 3.25 23.72 16.49
CA PRO A 73 2.39 22.96 17.40
C PRO A 73 0.95 23.48 17.32
N GLY A 74 0.03 22.63 16.86
CA GLY A 74 -1.42 22.84 16.96
C GLY A 74 -2.13 22.96 15.62
N GLY A 75 -2.91 21.93 15.27
CA GLY A 75 -3.81 21.95 14.11
C GLY A 75 -3.56 20.77 13.16
N ALA A 76 -4.56 19.89 13.00
CA ALA A 76 -4.56 18.88 11.95
C ALA A 76 -4.86 19.57 10.61
N GLU A 77 -3.84 20.20 10.02
CA GLU A 77 -3.94 20.71 8.65
C GLU A 77 -3.70 19.55 7.67
N GLU A 78 -4.66 19.38 6.78
CA GLU A 78 -4.75 18.32 5.79
C GLU A 78 -3.57 18.42 4.81
N LEU A 79 -2.64 17.46 4.87
CA LEU A 79 -1.47 17.40 3.99
C LEU A 79 -1.94 17.15 2.54
N GLN A 80 -2.08 18.23 1.77
CA GLN A 80 -2.32 18.19 0.33
C GLN A 80 -1.05 17.70 -0.39
N LEU A 81 -1.00 16.41 -0.69
CA LEU A 81 0.04 15.81 -1.52
C LEU A 81 -0.28 16.08 -3.00
N SER A 82 0.54 16.89 -3.67
CA SER A 82 0.45 17.06 -5.12
C SER A 82 1.06 15.85 -5.84
N HIS A 83 0.63 15.53 -7.07
CA HIS A 83 1.20 14.44 -7.87
C HIS A 83 2.71 14.62 -8.13
N GLU A 84 3.23 15.84 -8.03
CA GLU A 84 4.64 16.16 -8.23
C GLU A 84 5.52 15.84 -7.01
N ASP A 85 4.89 15.72 -5.82
CA ASP A 85 5.56 15.46 -4.52
C ASP A 85 5.79 13.96 -4.25
N VAL A 86 5.12 13.07 -4.99
CA VAL A 86 5.19 11.62 -4.79
C VAL A 86 6.21 11.00 -5.72
N LEU A 87 7.33 10.50 -5.16
CA LEU A 87 8.29 9.71 -5.94
C LEU A 87 7.71 8.32 -6.21
N ALA A 88 7.27 8.09 -7.45
CA ALA A 88 6.84 6.77 -7.92
C ALA A 88 7.92 6.15 -8.80
N GLY A 89 8.69 5.20 -8.25
CA GLY A 89 9.73 4.47 -8.96
C GLY A 89 9.73 2.98 -8.60
N TRP A 90 10.32 2.16 -9.47
CA TRP A 90 10.56 0.75 -9.16
C TRP A 90 11.75 0.62 -8.21
N ILE A 91 11.57 -0.06 -7.06
CA ILE A 91 12.68 -0.34 -6.11
C ILE A 91 13.82 -1.05 -6.81
N LEU A 92 13.50 -2.04 -7.65
CA LEU A 92 14.50 -2.81 -8.40
C LEU A 92 15.29 -1.97 -9.41
N SER A 93 14.84 -0.75 -9.72
CA SER A 93 15.57 0.17 -10.59
C SER A 93 16.51 1.10 -9.81
N VAL A 94 16.59 1.00 -8.49
CA VAL A 94 17.50 1.77 -7.63
C VAL A 94 18.34 0.75 -6.85
N SER A 95 19.55 0.47 -7.34
CA SER A 95 20.44 -0.58 -6.82
C SER A 95 20.85 -0.34 -5.37
N GLU A 96 20.80 0.91 -4.92
CA GLU A 96 21.18 1.35 -3.60
C GLU A 96 20.37 0.68 -2.48
N HIS A 97 19.12 0.29 -2.76
CA HIS A 97 18.29 -0.50 -1.83
C HIS A 97 18.88 -1.86 -1.53
N ALA A 98 19.32 -2.57 -2.57
CA ALA A 98 19.91 -3.89 -2.42
C ALA A 98 21.26 -3.82 -1.69
N GLU A 99 22.08 -2.81 -2.01
CA GLU A 99 23.38 -2.62 -1.36
C GLU A 99 23.24 -2.25 0.13
N LEU A 100 22.36 -1.30 0.46
CA LEU A 100 22.09 -0.97 1.86
C LEU A 100 21.47 -2.15 2.61
N SER A 101 20.54 -2.89 1.99
CA SER A 101 19.96 -4.09 2.58
C SER A 101 21.01 -5.15 2.91
N TRP A 102 22.05 -5.29 2.08
CA TRP A 102 23.15 -6.20 2.36
C TRP A 102 23.95 -5.76 3.60
N ILE A 103 24.32 -4.48 3.66
CA ILE A 103 25.06 -3.90 4.79
C ILE A 103 24.26 -4.03 6.09
N LEU A 104 22.97 -3.67 6.08
CA LEU A 104 22.08 -3.82 7.24
C LEU A 104 21.86 -5.29 7.61
N GLY A 105 21.86 -6.19 6.63
CA GLY A 105 21.81 -7.63 6.83
C GLY A 105 22.98 -8.14 7.67
N CYS A 106 24.19 -7.61 7.45
CA CYS A 106 25.36 -7.92 8.27
C CYS A 106 25.27 -7.41 9.72
N LEU A 107 24.34 -6.51 10.03
CA LEU A 107 24.06 -5.99 11.37
C LEU A 107 22.86 -6.69 12.03
N THR A 108 22.12 -7.51 11.29
CA THR A 108 20.89 -8.15 11.77
C THR A 108 21.16 -9.58 12.19
N SER A 109 20.71 -9.98 13.38
CA SER A 109 20.84 -11.36 13.85
C SER A 109 19.71 -12.27 13.33
N MET A 110 20.02 -13.54 13.06
CA MET A 110 19.04 -14.54 12.67
C MET A 110 17.89 -14.69 13.70
N PRO A 111 18.14 -14.72 15.02
CA PRO A 111 17.06 -14.77 16.00
C PRO A 111 16.09 -13.60 15.87
N ARG A 112 16.58 -12.37 15.66
CA ARG A 112 15.72 -11.18 15.52
C ARG A 112 14.71 -11.35 14.39
N LEU A 113 15.15 -11.83 13.23
CA LEU A 113 14.28 -12.10 12.08
C LEU A 113 13.31 -13.26 12.33
N ARG A 114 13.77 -14.33 13.00
CA ARG A 114 12.94 -15.52 13.29
C ARG A 114 11.76 -15.21 14.23
N HIS A 115 11.90 -14.22 15.10
CA HIS A 115 10.85 -13.85 16.06
C HIS A 115 9.73 -12.99 15.46
N LEU A 116 9.91 -12.43 14.26
CA LEU A 116 8.88 -11.63 13.59
C LEU A 116 7.60 -12.47 13.31
N PRO A 117 6.41 -12.00 13.70
CA PRO A 117 5.15 -12.72 13.52
C PRO A 117 4.86 -13.07 12.06
N GLN A 118 5.22 -12.20 11.13
CA GLN A 118 4.96 -12.39 9.70
C GLN A 118 5.72 -13.59 9.15
N TRP A 119 6.98 -13.80 9.59
CA TRP A 119 7.71 -15.02 9.28
C TRP A 119 6.97 -16.23 9.84
N LYS A 120 6.64 -16.23 11.14
CA LYS A 120 5.93 -17.35 11.79
C LYS A 120 4.58 -17.65 11.13
N MET A 121 3.84 -16.65 10.67
CA MET A 121 2.53 -16.84 10.05
C MET A 121 2.67 -17.37 8.62
N LYS A 122 3.62 -16.86 7.84
CA LYS A 122 3.77 -17.21 6.41
C LYS A 122 4.60 -18.48 6.19
N SER A 123 5.52 -18.82 7.10
CA SER A 123 6.32 -20.05 7.02
C SER A 123 5.55 -21.30 7.47
N LYS A 124 4.50 -21.13 8.28
CA LYS A 124 3.68 -22.21 8.86
C LYS A 124 3.02 -23.12 7.83
N GLN A 125 2.81 -22.66 6.59
CA GLN A 125 2.18 -23.50 5.58
C GLN A 125 3.13 -24.56 4.99
N LYS A 126 4.47 -24.42 5.10
CA LYS A 126 5.41 -25.40 4.51
C LYS A 126 6.76 -25.61 5.20
N ASN A 127 7.17 -24.87 6.24
CA ASN A 127 8.58 -24.83 6.67
C ASN A 127 9.60 -24.45 5.55
N GLU A 128 9.11 -24.10 4.36
CA GLU A 128 9.88 -23.79 3.14
C GLU A 128 9.65 -22.32 2.75
N GLY A 129 9.91 -21.41 3.68
CA GLY A 129 9.99 -19.99 3.32
C GLY A 129 11.26 -19.72 2.54
N SER A 130 11.18 -19.01 1.42
CA SER A 130 12.37 -18.56 0.71
C SER A 130 13.22 -17.62 1.58
N VAL A 131 14.53 -17.56 1.30
CA VAL A 131 15.44 -16.62 1.99
C VAL A 131 14.93 -15.18 1.87
N GLY A 132 14.38 -14.80 0.72
CA GLY A 132 13.79 -13.47 0.54
C GLY A 132 12.61 -13.19 1.46
N LEU A 133 11.75 -14.17 1.74
CA LEU A 133 10.66 -14.01 2.72
C LEU A 133 11.20 -13.85 4.16
N TYR A 134 12.38 -14.39 4.43
CA TYR A 134 13.02 -14.26 5.72
C TYR A 134 13.74 -12.91 5.90
N THR A 135 14.36 -12.41 4.83
CA THR A 135 15.19 -11.19 4.86
C THR A 135 14.49 -9.92 4.38
N TYR A 136 13.28 -9.99 3.79
CA TYR A 136 12.57 -8.78 3.33
C TYR A 136 12.40 -7.70 4.41
N PRO A 137 12.27 -7.98 5.72
CA PRO A 137 12.19 -6.92 6.72
C PRO A 137 13.47 -6.05 6.78
N VAL A 138 14.62 -6.62 6.43
CA VAL A 138 15.90 -5.88 6.31
C VAL A 138 15.88 -5.00 5.06
N LEU A 139 15.37 -5.50 3.93
CA LEU A 139 15.19 -4.71 2.73
C LEU A 139 14.21 -3.55 2.99
N GLN A 140 13.12 -3.80 3.70
CA GLN A 140 12.17 -2.76 4.10
C GLN A 140 12.82 -1.70 5.01
N ALA A 141 13.73 -2.09 5.90
CA ALA A 141 14.51 -1.13 6.68
C ALA A 141 15.44 -0.29 5.77
N ALA A 142 16.11 -0.91 4.80
CA ALA A 142 16.91 -0.19 3.82
C ALA A 142 16.07 0.81 3.02
N ASP A 143 14.87 0.42 2.58
CA ASP A 143 13.93 1.28 1.84
C ASP A 143 13.59 2.57 2.62
N ILE A 144 13.48 2.48 3.95
CA ILE A 144 13.16 3.60 4.84
C ILE A 144 14.40 4.47 5.09
N LEU A 145 15.51 3.85 5.47
CA LEU A 145 16.71 4.54 5.94
C LEU A 145 17.50 5.20 4.81
N LEU A 146 17.46 4.63 3.60
CA LEU A 146 18.16 5.17 2.43
C LEU A 146 17.72 6.60 2.08
N TYR A 147 16.48 6.96 2.40
CA TYR A 147 15.94 8.31 2.21
C TYR A 147 15.93 9.15 3.50
N ARG A 148 16.56 8.67 4.58
CA ARG A 148 16.56 9.31 5.91
C ARG A 148 15.14 9.66 6.37
N SER A 149 14.20 8.75 6.15
CA SER A 149 12.79 8.97 6.45
C SER A 149 12.58 9.14 7.96
N THR A 150 11.90 10.20 8.38
CA THR A 150 11.58 10.47 9.78
C THR A 150 10.22 9.92 10.19
N HIS A 151 9.30 9.80 9.24
CA HIS A 151 7.92 9.37 9.47
C HIS A 151 7.51 8.39 8.37
N VAL A 152 6.89 7.27 8.75
CA VAL A 152 6.49 6.20 7.82
C VAL A 152 5.03 5.83 8.05
N PRO A 153 4.14 6.04 7.06
CA PRO A 153 2.76 5.60 7.16
C PRO A 153 2.71 4.07 7.11
N VAL A 154 2.30 3.46 8.23
CA VAL A 154 2.23 2.01 8.37
C VAL A 154 0.89 1.59 8.97
N GLY A 155 0.40 0.43 8.52
CA GLY A 155 -0.68 -0.25 9.24
C GLY A 155 -0.15 -0.94 10.49
N GLU A 156 -1.03 -1.23 11.44
CA GLU A 156 -0.69 -1.96 12.67
C GLU A 156 0.06 -3.29 12.39
N ASP A 157 -0.25 -3.95 11.27
CA ASP A 157 0.40 -5.20 10.84
C ASP A 157 1.87 -5.06 10.45
N GLN A 158 2.39 -3.83 10.36
CA GLN A 158 3.76 -3.52 9.94
C GLN A 158 4.60 -2.85 11.03
N VAL A 159 4.02 -2.59 12.21
CA VAL A 159 4.71 -1.89 13.32
C VAL A 159 6.01 -2.60 13.71
N GLN A 160 6.00 -3.93 13.82
CA GLN A 160 7.20 -4.69 14.17
C GLN A 160 8.32 -4.64 13.12
N HIS A 161 7.99 -4.42 11.84
CA HIS A 161 9.03 -4.19 10.83
C HIS A 161 9.62 -2.78 10.95
N LEU A 162 8.81 -1.79 11.32
CA LEU A 162 9.30 -0.45 11.59
C LEU A 162 10.20 -0.43 12.83
N GLU A 163 9.85 -1.17 13.88
CA GLU A 163 10.72 -1.37 15.05
C GLU A 163 12.08 -1.97 14.66
N LEU A 164 12.10 -2.92 13.72
CA LEU A 164 13.37 -3.43 13.18
C LEU A 164 14.18 -2.33 12.47
N ALA A 165 13.53 -1.47 11.69
CA ALA A 165 14.22 -0.34 11.04
C ALA A 165 14.78 0.66 12.06
N GLN A 166 14.06 0.92 13.15
CA GLN A 166 14.51 1.74 14.28
C GLN A 166 15.73 1.12 14.98
N ASP A 167 15.67 -0.18 15.30
CA ASP A 167 16.78 -0.92 15.89
C ASP A 167 18.03 -0.85 14.99
N LEU A 168 17.86 -1.05 13.68
CA LEU A 168 18.96 -1.01 12.73
C LEU A 168 19.56 0.38 12.57
N ALA A 169 18.74 1.44 12.60
CA ALA A 169 19.22 2.81 12.65
C ALA A 169 20.06 3.06 13.91
N ARG A 170 19.59 2.62 15.08
CA ARG A 170 20.32 2.75 16.36
C ARG A 170 21.63 1.96 16.36
N ILE A 171 21.62 0.72 15.88
CA ILE A 171 22.82 -0.14 15.79
C ILE A 171 23.84 0.48 14.84
N PHE A 172 23.41 0.92 13.65
CA PHE A 172 24.29 1.54 12.67
C PHE A 172 24.91 2.81 13.26
N ASN A 173 24.08 3.71 13.81
CA ASN A 173 24.56 4.98 14.36
C ASN A 173 25.52 4.78 15.54
N GLY A 174 25.25 3.80 16.41
CA GLY A 174 26.12 3.50 17.55
C GLY A 174 27.49 2.95 17.12
N ARG A 175 27.57 2.24 15.99
CA ARG A 175 28.81 1.63 15.49
C ARG A 175 29.60 2.52 14.54
N TYR A 176 28.92 3.34 13.75
CA TYR A 176 29.49 4.06 12.61
C TYR A 176 29.23 5.59 12.64
N GLY A 177 28.77 6.10 13.79
CA GLY A 177 28.40 7.50 14.00
C GLY A 177 26.99 7.83 13.50
N GLU A 178 26.43 8.94 13.97
CA GLU A 178 25.06 9.36 13.66
C GLU A 178 24.88 9.65 12.15
N LEU A 179 23.95 8.95 11.52
CA LEU A 179 23.62 9.10 10.09
C LEU A 179 22.11 9.01 9.84
N PHE A 180 21.48 8.00 10.40
CA PHE A 180 20.08 7.70 10.15
C PHE A 180 19.19 8.26 11.25
N PRO A 181 18.12 9.02 10.91
CA PRO A 181 17.09 9.32 11.90
C PRO A 181 16.36 8.04 12.30
N GLU A 182 15.82 8.00 13.51
CA GLU A 182 14.95 6.92 13.95
C GLU A 182 13.52 7.16 13.41
N PRO A 183 13.02 6.32 12.48
CA PRO A 183 11.75 6.56 11.81
C PRO A 183 10.56 6.32 12.76
N ARG A 184 9.54 7.18 12.71
CA ARG A 184 8.32 7.09 13.54
C ARG A 184 7.12 6.59 12.74
N ALA A 185 6.27 5.79 13.39
CA ALA A 185 5.05 5.31 12.78
C ALA A 185 4.04 6.45 12.63
N LEU A 186 3.50 6.63 11.42
CA LEU A 186 2.25 7.34 11.21
C LEU A 186 1.14 6.31 11.10
N LEU A 187 0.48 6.04 12.22
CA LEU A 187 -0.66 5.14 12.26
C LEU A 187 -1.89 5.87 11.71
N SER A 188 -2.42 5.38 10.60
CA SER A 188 -3.69 5.87 10.08
C SER A 188 -4.82 5.36 10.97
N ALA A 189 -5.71 6.26 11.42
CA ALA A 189 -6.94 5.93 12.15
C ALA A 189 -8.00 5.19 11.30
N THR A 190 -7.60 4.65 10.14
CA THR A 190 -8.52 4.00 9.21
C THR A 190 -9.13 2.76 9.85
N ARG A 191 -10.46 2.74 9.96
CA ARG A 191 -11.22 1.61 10.48
C ARG A 191 -10.90 0.35 9.68
N LYS A 192 -10.58 -0.75 10.39
CA LYS A 192 -10.23 -2.03 9.78
C LYS A 192 -11.41 -2.59 9.00
N VAL A 193 -11.33 -2.54 7.67
CA VAL A 193 -12.29 -3.21 6.79
C VAL A 193 -12.10 -4.72 6.88
N LYS A 194 -13.17 -5.43 7.25
CA LYS A 194 -13.19 -6.89 7.42
C LYS A 194 -13.53 -7.58 6.10
N SER A 195 -13.21 -8.86 6.00
CA SER A 195 -13.60 -9.69 4.85
C SER A 195 -15.13 -9.73 4.71
N LEU A 196 -15.62 -9.68 3.46
CA LEU A 196 -17.05 -9.80 3.17
C LEU A 196 -17.57 -11.22 3.41
N ARG A 197 -16.69 -12.22 3.47
CA ARG A 197 -17.06 -13.63 3.66
C ARG A 197 -16.82 -14.12 5.08
N ASP A 198 -15.82 -13.55 5.76
CA ASP A 198 -15.50 -13.84 7.15
C ASP A 198 -15.28 -12.53 7.92
N PRO A 199 -16.33 -12.01 8.58
CA PRO A 199 -16.25 -10.76 9.35
C PRO A 199 -15.32 -10.82 10.58
N SER A 200 -14.75 -11.99 10.91
CA SER A 200 -13.73 -12.11 11.97
C SER A 200 -12.32 -11.75 11.45
N SER A 201 -12.09 -11.87 10.14
CA SER A 201 -10.80 -11.61 9.52
C SER A 201 -10.74 -10.27 8.79
N LYS A 202 -9.52 -9.72 8.72
CA LYS A 202 -9.23 -8.50 7.95
C LYS A 202 -9.31 -8.82 6.46
N MET A 203 -9.85 -7.89 5.66
CA MET A 203 -9.83 -8.01 4.21
C MET A 203 -8.38 -8.10 3.70
N SER A 204 -8.04 -9.15 2.96
CA SER A 204 -6.69 -9.40 2.45
C SER A 204 -6.66 -9.53 0.93
N LYS A 205 -5.72 -8.84 0.27
CA LYS A 205 -5.53 -8.94 -1.19
C LYS A 205 -5.16 -10.37 -1.64
N SER A 206 -4.60 -11.17 -0.75
CA SER A 206 -4.18 -12.55 -1.03
C SER A 206 -5.17 -13.59 -0.49
N ASP A 207 -6.38 -13.18 -0.15
CA ASP A 207 -7.44 -14.12 0.23
C ASP A 207 -7.72 -15.07 -0.95
N PRO A 208 -7.76 -16.40 -0.74
CA PRO A 208 -8.06 -17.35 -1.81
C PRO A 208 -9.49 -17.15 -2.37
N HIS A 209 -10.39 -16.53 -1.61
CA HIS A 209 -11.75 -16.25 -2.03
C HIS A 209 -11.86 -14.83 -2.60
N ALA A 210 -11.96 -14.71 -3.92
CA ALA A 210 -12.18 -13.42 -4.59
C ALA A 210 -13.43 -12.66 -4.07
N MET A 211 -14.43 -13.38 -3.55
CA MET A 211 -15.65 -12.82 -2.96
C MET A 211 -15.44 -12.16 -1.59
N ALA A 212 -14.30 -12.41 -0.94
CA ALA A 212 -13.98 -11.82 0.37
C ALA A 212 -13.54 -10.35 0.27
N THR A 213 -13.13 -9.89 -0.93
CA THR A 213 -12.44 -8.61 -1.12
C THR A 213 -13.01 -7.81 -2.27
N ILE A 214 -13.08 -6.48 -2.11
CA ILE A 214 -13.39 -5.55 -3.19
C ILE A 214 -12.06 -4.98 -3.72
N SER A 215 -11.77 -5.21 -5.00
CA SER A 215 -10.63 -4.61 -5.69
C SER A 215 -11.01 -3.26 -6.27
N ILE A 216 -10.06 -2.33 -6.29
CA ILE A 216 -10.22 -1.01 -6.94
C ILE A 216 -10.49 -1.11 -8.45
N THR A 217 -10.20 -2.27 -9.04
CA THR A 217 -10.40 -2.55 -10.47
C THR A 217 -11.61 -3.43 -10.75
N ASP A 218 -12.39 -3.79 -9.74
CA ASP A 218 -13.61 -4.57 -9.93
C ASP A 218 -14.61 -3.79 -10.81
N SER A 219 -15.35 -4.53 -11.63
CA SER A 219 -16.47 -3.96 -12.38
C SER A 219 -17.62 -3.60 -11.44
N PRO A 220 -18.56 -2.72 -11.85
CA PRO A 220 -19.76 -2.45 -11.08
C PRO A 220 -20.53 -3.73 -10.72
N ASP A 221 -20.64 -4.67 -11.66
CA ASP A 221 -21.33 -5.95 -11.45
C ASP A 221 -20.61 -6.83 -10.43
N ASP A 222 -19.28 -6.88 -10.46
CA ASP A 222 -18.48 -7.63 -9.48
C ASP A 222 -18.65 -7.03 -8.07
N ILE A 223 -18.61 -5.70 -7.95
CA ILE A 223 -18.81 -5.01 -6.66
C ILE A 223 -20.20 -5.34 -6.11
N ALA A 224 -21.24 -5.16 -6.93
CA ALA A 224 -22.62 -5.45 -6.55
C ALA A 224 -22.79 -6.92 -6.15
N LEU A 225 -22.20 -7.85 -6.90
CA LEU A 225 -22.24 -9.29 -6.59
C LEU A 225 -21.56 -9.60 -5.25
N LYS A 226 -20.38 -9.02 -5.00
CA LYS A 226 -19.59 -9.23 -3.77
C LYS A 226 -20.30 -8.69 -2.55
N VAL A 227 -20.79 -7.45 -2.60
CA VAL A 227 -21.53 -6.83 -1.49
C VAL A 227 -22.85 -7.55 -1.23
N ARG A 228 -23.60 -7.92 -2.28
CA ARG A 228 -24.83 -8.73 -2.15
C ARG A 228 -24.58 -10.06 -1.45
N ARG A 229 -23.44 -10.70 -1.72
CA ARG A 229 -23.03 -11.99 -1.12
C ARG A 229 -22.25 -11.84 0.20
N ALA A 230 -22.11 -10.62 0.71
CA ALA A 230 -21.45 -10.38 2.00
C ALA A 230 -22.25 -11.06 3.13
N VAL A 231 -21.53 -11.68 4.05
CA VAL A 231 -22.11 -12.37 5.21
C VAL A 231 -22.66 -11.34 6.20
N THR A 232 -23.92 -11.53 6.56
CA THR A 232 -24.66 -10.79 7.58
C THR A 232 -25.37 -11.78 8.50
N ASP A 233 -26.03 -11.28 9.52
CA ASP A 233 -26.95 -12.07 10.35
C ASP A 233 -28.37 -12.14 9.73
N PHE A 234 -29.30 -12.74 10.47
CA PHE A 234 -30.70 -12.91 10.10
C PHE A 234 -31.60 -11.75 10.52
N THR A 235 -31.05 -10.69 11.12
CA THR A 235 -31.82 -9.54 11.58
C THR A 235 -31.96 -8.54 10.44
N SER A 236 -33.20 -8.20 10.08
CA SER A 236 -33.48 -7.32 8.95
C SER A 236 -33.02 -5.89 9.17
N GLU A 237 -33.09 -5.37 10.39
CA GLU A 237 -32.68 -4.00 10.72
C GLU A 237 -31.16 -3.82 10.59
N VAL A 238 -30.72 -2.65 10.13
CA VAL A 238 -29.30 -2.27 10.06
C VAL A 238 -28.91 -1.51 11.32
N THR A 239 -28.10 -2.14 12.18
CA THR A 239 -27.52 -1.51 13.37
C THR A 239 -26.00 -1.66 13.38
N PHE A 240 -25.31 -0.78 14.12
CA PHE A 240 -23.86 -0.84 14.27
C PHE A 240 -23.50 -1.46 15.62
N ASP A 241 -23.14 -2.74 15.59
CA ASP A 241 -22.60 -3.51 16.70
C ASP A 241 -21.44 -4.38 16.18
N PRO A 242 -20.18 -3.93 16.30
CA PRO A 242 -19.03 -4.66 15.76
C PRO A 242 -18.76 -6.01 16.42
N GLU A 243 -19.28 -6.25 17.63
CA GLU A 243 -19.08 -7.48 18.40
C GLU A 243 -20.18 -8.50 18.09
N ALA A 244 -21.45 -8.14 18.24
CA ALA A 244 -22.57 -9.06 18.00
C ALA A 244 -22.94 -9.17 16.52
N ARG A 245 -22.75 -8.10 15.73
CA ARG A 245 -23.15 -8.01 14.32
C ARG A 245 -21.99 -7.61 13.40
N PRO A 246 -20.87 -8.36 13.41
CA PRO A 246 -19.63 -7.93 12.74
C PRO A 246 -19.78 -7.75 11.23
N GLY A 247 -20.65 -8.52 10.57
CA GLY A 247 -20.90 -8.41 9.13
C GLY A 247 -21.66 -7.14 8.73
N VAL A 248 -22.74 -6.83 9.45
CA VAL A 248 -23.54 -5.60 9.21
C VAL A 248 -22.71 -4.36 9.55
N SER A 249 -22.02 -4.38 10.69
CA SER A 249 -21.14 -3.28 11.11
C SER A 249 -19.98 -3.04 10.14
N ASN A 250 -19.48 -4.09 9.47
CA ASN A 250 -18.50 -3.94 8.40
C ASN A 250 -19.08 -3.21 7.19
N LEU A 251 -20.31 -3.53 6.78
CA LEU A 251 -20.99 -2.82 5.68
C LEU A 251 -21.23 -1.36 6.02
N VAL A 252 -21.67 -1.05 7.25
CA VAL A 252 -21.82 0.33 7.73
C VAL A 252 -20.46 1.05 7.72
N THR A 253 -19.40 0.37 8.16
CA THR A 253 -18.04 0.93 8.13
C THR A 253 -17.60 1.25 6.70
N ILE A 254 -17.82 0.34 5.75
CA ILE A 254 -17.52 0.55 4.33
C ILE A 254 -18.32 1.73 3.80
N HIS A 255 -19.63 1.77 4.05
CA HIS A 255 -20.52 2.84 3.61
C HIS A 255 -20.06 4.21 4.12
N ALA A 256 -19.86 4.34 5.44
CA ALA A 256 -19.37 5.56 6.07
C ALA A 256 -18.05 6.04 5.43
N ALA A 257 -17.15 5.11 5.17
CA ALA A 257 -15.83 5.38 4.64
C ALA A 257 -15.85 5.83 3.16
N VAL A 258 -16.68 5.22 2.30
CA VAL A 258 -16.78 5.62 0.89
C VAL A 258 -17.61 6.88 0.67
N ALA A 259 -18.64 7.08 1.49
CA ALA A 259 -19.50 8.27 1.45
C ALA A 259 -18.91 9.46 2.22
N ARG A 260 -17.81 9.27 2.96
CA ARG A 260 -17.16 10.29 3.82
C ARG A 260 -18.12 10.87 4.87
N ILE A 261 -18.89 9.99 5.50
CA ILE A 261 -19.82 10.32 6.59
C ILE A 261 -19.44 9.57 7.87
N SER A 262 -20.00 9.98 8.99
CA SER A 262 -19.88 9.26 10.25
C SER A 262 -20.61 7.91 10.23
N VAL A 263 -20.28 7.02 11.17
CA VAL A 263 -21.04 5.76 11.33
C VAL A 263 -22.49 6.06 11.72
N ASP A 264 -22.71 7.06 12.57
CA ASP A 264 -24.06 7.43 13.01
C ASP A 264 -24.92 7.94 11.85
N GLU A 265 -24.35 8.76 10.95
CA GLU A 265 -25.02 9.16 9.71
C GLU A 265 -25.29 7.96 8.80
N ALA A 266 -24.33 7.04 8.64
CA ALA A 266 -24.50 5.84 7.82
C ALA A 266 -25.58 4.89 8.36
N VAL A 267 -25.77 4.81 9.68
CA VAL A 267 -26.88 4.09 10.33
C VAL A 267 -28.18 4.87 10.18
N SER A 268 -28.16 6.20 10.32
CA SER A 268 -29.33 7.06 10.12
C SER A 268 -29.89 6.92 8.70
N GLN A 269 -29.04 6.89 7.68
CA GLN A 269 -29.43 6.65 6.29
C GLN A 269 -29.95 5.22 6.04
N ALA A 270 -29.62 4.28 6.93
CA ALA A 270 -30.10 2.90 6.85
C ALA A 270 -31.48 2.70 7.50
N ARG A 271 -32.03 3.70 8.21
CA ARG A 271 -33.30 3.57 8.93
C ARG A 271 -34.43 3.25 7.96
N GLY A 272 -35.21 2.22 8.30
CA GLY A 272 -36.31 1.73 7.47
C GLY A 272 -35.89 0.85 6.29
N LEU A 273 -34.58 0.64 6.07
CA LEU A 273 -34.07 -0.32 5.10
C LEU A 273 -33.83 -1.67 5.76
N ASP A 274 -34.12 -2.74 5.04
CA ASP A 274 -33.62 -4.06 5.40
C ASP A 274 -32.15 -4.25 4.97
N THR A 275 -31.49 -5.27 5.51
CA THR A 275 -30.09 -5.57 5.17
C THR A 275 -29.86 -5.84 3.69
N GLY A 276 -30.87 -6.34 2.96
CA GLY A 276 -30.79 -6.57 1.52
C GLY A 276 -30.74 -5.27 0.72
N THR A 277 -31.67 -4.36 0.99
CA THR A 277 -31.73 -3.02 0.39
C THR A 277 -30.53 -2.19 0.78
N TYR A 278 -30.07 -2.31 2.03
CA TYR A 278 -28.86 -1.64 2.48
C TYR A 278 -27.61 -2.12 1.73
N LYS A 279 -27.48 -3.42 1.44
CA LYS A 279 -26.38 -3.94 0.60
C LYS A 279 -26.38 -3.32 -0.80
N THR A 280 -27.55 -3.06 -1.39
CA THR A 280 -27.65 -2.34 -2.67
C THR A 280 -27.12 -0.91 -2.52
N LEU A 281 -27.58 -0.17 -1.51
CA LEU A 281 -27.10 1.19 -1.22
C LEU A 281 -25.57 1.24 -1.04
N VAL A 282 -25.01 0.31 -0.26
CA VAL A 282 -23.55 0.21 -0.07
C VAL A 282 -22.85 -0.10 -1.40
N SER A 283 -23.42 -0.98 -2.23
CA SER A 283 -22.86 -1.30 -3.55
C SER A 283 -22.78 -0.05 -4.42
N ASP A 284 -23.87 0.72 -4.50
CA ASP A 284 -23.96 1.93 -5.32
C ASP A 284 -22.96 2.99 -4.84
N ALA A 285 -22.85 3.20 -3.53
CA ALA A 285 -21.88 4.13 -2.95
C ALA A 285 -20.42 3.73 -3.28
N VAL A 286 -20.09 2.43 -3.18
CA VAL A 286 -18.76 1.91 -3.55
C VAL A 286 -18.51 2.09 -5.05
N ILE A 287 -19.48 1.76 -5.91
CA ILE A 287 -19.38 1.89 -7.37
C ILE A 287 -19.16 3.36 -7.75
N GLN A 288 -19.96 4.27 -7.21
CA GLN A 288 -19.84 5.71 -7.46
C GLN A 288 -18.45 6.21 -7.06
N ARG A 289 -17.94 5.78 -5.89
CA ARG A 289 -16.62 6.19 -5.41
C ARG A 289 -15.48 5.67 -6.27
N LEU A 290 -15.59 4.43 -6.75
CA LEU A 290 -14.52 3.76 -7.50
C LEU A 290 -14.54 4.04 -9.00
N THR A 291 -15.66 4.47 -9.57
CA THR A 291 -15.81 4.73 -11.01
C THR A 291 -14.78 5.71 -11.59
N PRO A 292 -14.61 6.94 -11.07
CA PRO A 292 -13.62 7.87 -11.63
C PRO A 292 -12.19 7.33 -11.53
N ILE A 293 -11.91 6.54 -10.48
CA ILE A 293 -10.59 5.90 -10.28
C ILE A 293 -10.36 4.82 -11.32
N ARG A 294 -11.38 3.97 -11.57
CA ARG A 294 -11.31 2.89 -12.57
C ARG A 294 -11.13 3.46 -13.97
N GLU A 295 -11.85 4.53 -14.31
CA GLU A 295 -11.73 5.24 -15.59
C GLU A 295 -10.31 5.79 -15.77
N GLU A 296 -9.76 6.45 -14.75
CA GLU A 296 -8.39 6.96 -14.81
C GLU A 296 -7.34 5.84 -14.91
N ILE A 297 -7.54 4.73 -14.19
CA ILE A 297 -6.70 3.53 -14.32
C ILE A 297 -6.74 2.99 -15.74
N GLN A 298 -7.91 2.95 -16.37
CA GLN A 298 -8.07 2.49 -17.76
C GLN A 298 -7.39 3.45 -18.73
N ARG A 299 -7.60 4.76 -18.57
CA ARG A 299 -6.94 5.80 -19.38
C ARG A 299 -5.41 5.67 -19.32
N LEU A 300 -4.85 5.57 -18.11
CA LEU A 300 -3.40 5.40 -17.90
C LEU A 300 -2.86 4.10 -18.49
N ARG A 301 -3.62 3.01 -18.47
CA ARG A 301 -3.22 1.74 -19.11
C ARG A 301 -3.11 1.85 -20.63
N MET A 302 -3.86 2.75 -21.24
CA MET A 302 -3.82 3.00 -22.67
C MET A 302 -2.66 3.92 -23.09
N ASP A 303 -1.90 4.47 -22.12
CA ASP A 303 -0.71 5.28 -22.36
C ASP A 303 0.53 4.71 -21.64
N PRO A 304 1.09 3.59 -22.16
CA PRO A 304 2.30 3.00 -21.58
C PRO A 304 3.50 3.94 -21.59
N ALA A 305 3.63 4.79 -22.61
CA ALA A 305 4.75 5.72 -22.74
C ALA A 305 4.75 6.76 -21.61
N HIS A 306 3.57 7.29 -21.25
CA HIS A 306 3.44 8.15 -20.08
C HIS A 306 3.82 7.42 -18.78
N LEU A 307 3.34 6.18 -18.58
CA LEU A 307 3.68 5.40 -17.39
C LEU A 307 5.20 5.15 -17.28
N GLU A 308 5.85 4.79 -18.38
CA GLU A 308 7.29 4.61 -18.46
C GLU A 308 8.03 5.91 -18.16
N GLY A 309 7.58 7.05 -18.72
CA GLY A 309 8.15 8.37 -18.45
C GLY A 309 8.06 8.76 -16.97
N VAL A 310 6.90 8.53 -16.33
CA VAL A 310 6.69 8.78 -14.90
C VAL A 310 7.61 7.89 -14.05
N LEU A 311 7.71 6.61 -14.37
CA LEU A 311 8.57 5.67 -13.66
C LEU A 311 10.05 6.01 -13.80
N ALA A 312 10.50 6.37 -15.01
CA ALA A 312 11.87 6.79 -15.27
C ALA A 312 12.24 8.06 -14.50
N LEU A 313 11.33 9.05 -14.46
CA LEU A 313 11.49 10.26 -13.66
C LEU A 313 11.60 9.94 -12.18
N GLY A 314 10.71 9.08 -11.66
CA GLY A 314 10.72 8.67 -10.26
C GLY A 314 11.99 7.92 -9.88
N THR A 315 12.46 6.99 -10.71
CA THR A 315 13.74 6.29 -10.51
C THR A 315 14.91 7.24 -10.50
N ARG A 316 14.95 8.23 -11.40
CA ARG A 316 16.02 9.23 -11.43
C ARG A 316 16.07 10.03 -10.12
N ARG A 317 14.95 10.61 -9.70
CA ARG A 317 14.86 11.37 -8.44
C ARG A 317 15.19 10.52 -7.22
N ALA A 318 14.74 9.26 -7.20
CA ALA A 318 15.05 8.32 -6.14
C ALA A 318 16.56 8.05 -6.03
N ARG A 319 17.27 7.90 -7.17
CA ARG A 319 18.74 7.74 -7.16
C ARG A 319 19.46 9.01 -6.72
N GLU A 320 18.99 10.18 -7.12
CA GLU A 320 19.56 11.47 -6.69
C GLU A 320 19.56 11.63 -5.17
N LEU A 321 18.54 11.10 -4.48
CA LEU A 321 18.45 11.10 -3.02
C LEU A 321 19.22 9.93 -2.36
N ALA A 322 19.13 8.74 -2.94
CA ALA A 322 19.69 7.52 -2.36
C ALA A 322 21.23 7.44 -2.48
N ALA A 323 21.77 7.80 -3.65
CA ALA A 323 23.19 7.62 -3.94
C ALA A 323 24.12 8.39 -2.99
N PRO A 324 23.84 9.67 -2.60
CA PRO A 324 24.64 10.36 -1.59
C PRO A 324 24.63 9.67 -0.23
N VAL A 325 23.47 9.18 0.22
CA VAL A 325 23.34 8.49 1.50
C VAL A 325 24.13 7.19 1.49
N LEU A 326 24.01 6.39 0.43
CA LEU A 326 24.76 5.15 0.32
C LEU A 326 26.27 5.38 0.24
N ARG A 327 26.74 6.43 -0.45
CA ARG A 327 28.17 6.80 -0.46
C ARG A 327 28.68 7.08 0.97
N GLU A 328 27.91 7.81 1.76
CA GLU A 328 28.26 8.09 3.16
C GLU A 328 28.26 6.81 4.01
N VAL A 329 27.29 5.90 3.79
CA VAL A 329 27.29 4.56 4.42
C VAL A 329 28.57 3.81 4.08
N ARG A 330 28.92 3.68 2.78
CA ARG A 330 30.11 2.95 2.30
C ARG A 330 31.37 3.47 2.96
N GLN A 331 31.55 4.79 3.00
CA GLN A 331 32.70 5.43 3.66
C GLN A 331 32.78 5.08 5.14
N ARG A 332 31.66 5.15 5.86
CA ARG A 332 31.62 4.85 7.30
C ARG A 332 31.85 3.38 7.63
N VAL A 333 31.43 2.45 6.74
CA VAL A 333 31.68 1.01 6.92
C VAL A 333 33.03 0.56 6.35
N GLY A 334 33.79 1.44 5.70
CA GLY A 334 35.11 1.15 5.12
C GLY A 334 35.08 0.44 3.76
N LEU A 335 33.98 0.56 3.00
CA LEU A 335 33.86 0.08 1.63
C LEU A 335 34.26 1.22 0.66
N SER A 336 35.13 0.90 -0.31
CA SER A 336 35.63 1.86 -1.32
C SER A 336 34.64 2.13 -2.44
#